data_AF-A0A8S3FLX5-F1
#
_entry.id   AF-A0A8S3FLX5-F1
#
_cell.length_a   1.000
_cell.length_b   1.000
_cell.length_c   1.000
_cell.angle_alpha   90.00
_cell.angle_beta   90.00
_cell.angle_gamma   90.00
#
_symmetry.space_group_name_H-M   'P 1'
#
loop_
_entity.id
_entity.type
_entity.pdbx_description
1 polymer ?
#
loop_
_entity_poly.entity_id
_entity_poly.type
_entity_poly.pdbx_seq_one_letter_code
_entity_poly.pdbx_strand_id
1 'polypeptide(L)'
;METTLTEEERRERAITISSQRILTQQEFEQLKVLELKRRIQDRRRNRLEESMTDSRKRKTISIDTDSDSDDENKKNNADQNSGLITLRDIERVHKKRAHDKESRLETVIAGREGRAKFGKWKKEQGHAGTTNKEKLKNKNFQMLKPKL
;
A
#
# COMPACT_ATOMS: atom_id res chain seq x y z
N MET A 1 26.64 -4.39 46.64
CA MET A 1 27.82 -3.52 46.82
C MET A 1 28.32 -3.18 45.43
N GLU A 2 28.09 -1.97 44.96
CA GLU A 2 28.60 -1.51 43.67
C GLU A 2 30.06 -1.07 43.85
N THR A 3 30.98 -1.86 43.32
CA THR A 3 32.41 -1.51 43.29
C THR A 3 32.62 -0.52 42.15
N THR A 4 32.48 0.77 42.45
CA THR A 4 32.86 1.82 41.52
C THR A 4 34.38 1.87 41.44
N LEU A 5 34.95 1.29 40.37
CA LEU A 5 36.38 1.43 40.08
C LEU A 5 36.75 2.91 40.00
N THR A 6 37.92 3.25 40.53
CA THR A 6 38.50 4.58 40.40
C THR A 6 38.86 4.87 38.93
N GLU A 7 39.00 6.15 38.57
CA GLU A 7 39.29 6.52 37.18
C GLU A 7 40.61 5.95 36.65
N GLU A 8 41.60 5.83 37.53
CA GLU A 8 42.93 5.31 37.20
C GLU A 8 42.85 3.81 36.87
N GLU A 9 42.17 3.02 37.71
CA GLU A 9 41.95 1.59 37.47
C GLU A 9 41.16 1.32 36.18
N ARG A 10 40.25 2.23 35.80
CA ARG A 10 39.52 2.13 34.52
C ARG A 10 40.43 2.37 33.32
N ARG A 11 41.37 3.32 33.42
CA ARG A 11 42.32 3.63 32.34
C ARG A 11 43.32 2.50 32.13
N GLU A 12 43.87 1.93 33.20
CA GLU A 12 44.80 0.79 33.10
C GLU A 12 44.12 -0.45 32.51
N ARG A 13 42.87 -0.72 32.91
CA ARG A 13 42.07 -1.79 32.30
C ARG A 13 41.80 -1.51 30.82
N ALA A 14 41.46 -0.28 30.45
CA ALA A 14 41.24 0.09 29.05
C ALA A 14 42.48 -0.09 28.19
N ILE A 15 43.67 0.31 28.69
CA ILE A 15 44.95 0.12 28.01
C ILE A 15 45.23 -1.37 27.81
N THR A 16 45.09 -2.17 28.87
CA THR A 16 45.28 -3.63 28.83
C THR A 16 44.32 -4.31 27.85
N ILE A 17 43.06 -3.91 27.84
CA ILE A 17 42.06 -4.42 26.90
C ILE A 17 42.40 -4.00 25.47
N SER A 18 42.84 -2.75 25.27
CA SER A 18 43.19 -2.25 23.94
C SER A 18 44.45 -2.91 23.36
N SER A 19 45.42 -3.28 24.20
CA SER A 19 46.63 -3.98 23.76
C SER A 19 46.38 -5.48 23.49
N GLN A 20 45.46 -6.09 24.23
CA GLN A 20 45.07 -7.50 24.02
C GLN A 20 44.09 -7.69 22.86
N ARG A 21 43.32 -6.64 22.49
CA ARG A 21 42.29 -6.73 21.47
C ARG A 21 42.89 -6.50 20.08
N ILE A 22 42.69 -7.49 19.21
CA ILE A 22 43.23 -7.51 17.84
C ILE A 22 42.51 -6.51 16.92
N LEU A 23 41.27 -6.11 17.27
CA LEU A 23 40.47 -5.16 16.51
C LEU A 23 40.24 -3.86 17.29
N THR A 24 40.44 -2.75 16.59
CA THR A 24 40.15 -1.38 17.03
C THR A 24 38.64 -1.14 17.15
N GLN A 25 38.25 -0.10 17.89
CA GLN A 25 36.85 0.24 18.11
C GLN A 25 36.09 0.53 16.80
N GLN A 26 36.76 1.15 15.82
CA GLN A 26 36.19 1.44 14.49
C GLN A 26 35.86 0.15 13.74
N GLU A 27 36.70 -0.87 13.84
CA GLU A 27 36.47 -2.16 13.19
C GLU A 27 35.29 -2.92 13.83
N PHE A 28 35.04 -2.73 15.13
CA PHE A 28 33.82 -3.27 15.77
C PHE A 28 32.54 -2.61 15.28
N GLU A 29 32.56 -1.32 15.00
CA GLU A 29 31.42 -0.63 14.39
C GLU A 29 31.17 -1.14 12.96
N GLN A 30 32.25 -1.33 12.19
CA GLN A 30 32.16 -1.93 10.86
C GLN A 30 31.61 -3.37 10.90
N LEU A 31 32.07 -4.20 11.84
CA LEU A 31 31.53 -5.56 12.03
C LEU A 31 30.04 -5.55 12.40
N LYS A 32 29.61 -4.64 13.28
CA LYS A 32 28.18 -4.49 13.62
C LYS A 32 27.36 -4.11 12.40
N VAL A 33 27.83 -3.16 11.59
CA VAL A 33 27.17 -2.76 10.34
C VAL A 33 27.10 -3.92 9.36
N LEU A 34 28.17 -4.70 9.22
CA LEU A 34 28.19 -5.89 8.36
C LEU A 34 27.23 -6.98 8.84
N GLU A 35 27.16 -7.22 10.14
CA GLU A 35 26.23 -8.19 10.73
C GLU A 35 24.77 -7.77 10.54
N LEU A 36 24.46 -6.48 10.73
CA LEU A 36 23.15 -5.90 10.42
C LEU A 36 22.79 -6.08 8.94
N LYS A 37 23.72 -5.78 8.03
CA LYS A 37 23.55 -5.98 6.59
C LYS A 37 23.29 -7.45 6.24
N ARG A 38 24.07 -8.38 6.81
CA ARG A 38 23.90 -9.82 6.64
C ARG A 38 22.54 -10.28 7.13
N ARG A 39 22.12 -9.86 8.32
CA ARG A 39 20.80 -10.21 8.89
C ARG A 39 19.64 -9.73 8.01
N ILE A 40 19.77 -8.56 7.39
CA ILE A 40 18.77 -8.04 6.44
C ILE A 40 18.79 -8.87 5.14
N GLN A 41 19.97 -9.22 4.62
CA GLN A 41 20.10 -10.04 3.41
C GLN A 41 19.55 -11.46 3.60
N ASP A 42 19.86 -12.12 4.71
CA ASP A 42 19.31 -13.44 5.05
C ASP A 42 17.78 -13.41 5.16
N ARG A 43 17.24 -12.35 5.79
CA ARG A 43 15.78 -12.11 5.83
C ARG A 43 15.17 -11.82 4.46
N ARG A 44 15.91 -11.26 3.50
CA ARG A 44 15.45 -11.07 2.12
C ARG A 44 15.49 -12.37 1.35
N ARG A 45 16.55 -13.19 1.52
CA ARG A 45 16.70 -14.49 0.86
C ARG A 45 15.62 -15.48 1.28
N ASN A 46 15.39 -15.65 2.58
CA ASN A 46 14.34 -16.55 3.09
C ASN A 46 12.95 -16.10 2.62
N ARG A 47 12.74 -14.79 2.49
CA ARG A 47 11.48 -14.22 1.99
C ARG A 47 11.31 -14.39 0.48
N LEU A 48 12.41 -14.41 -0.28
CA LEU A 48 12.41 -14.73 -1.72
C LEU A 48 12.05 -16.21 -1.94
N GLU A 49 12.66 -17.12 -1.19
CA GLU A 49 12.35 -18.56 -1.24
C GLU A 49 10.89 -18.85 -0.83
N GLU A 50 10.37 -18.18 0.21
CA GLU A 50 8.94 -18.24 0.57
C GLU A 50 8.02 -17.67 -0.53
N SER A 51 8.43 -16.58 -1.21
CA SER A 51 7.62 -15.96 -2.27
C SER A 51 7.58 -16.74 -3.58
N MET A 52 8.58 -17.60 -3.82
CA MET A 52 8.63 -18.49 -4.98
C MET A 52 7.76 -19.75 -4.80
N THR A 53 7.46 -20.12 -3.56
CA THR A 53 6.68 -21.33 -3.22
C THR A 53 5.23 -21.03 -2.90
N ASP A 54 4.90 -19.81 -2.47
CA ASP A 54 3.54 -19.42 -2.10
C ASP A 54 3.06 -18.22 -2.94
N SER A 55 2.05 -18.46 -3.79
CA SER A 55 1.46 -17.52 -4.76
C SER A 55 0.87 -16.21 -4.19
N ARG A 56 1.04 -15.96 -2.89
CA ARG A 56 0.58 -14.74 -2.21
C ARG A 56 1.72 -13.72 -2.18
N LYS A 57 1.81 -12.93 -3.24
CA LYS A 57 2.64 -11.71 -3.29
C LYS A 57 2.28 -10.77 -2.12
N ARG A 58 2.97 -10.89 -0.99
CA ARG A 58 2.99 -9.86 0.06
C ARG A 58 3.88 -8.73 -0.46
N LYS A 59 3.28 -7.54 -0.66
CA LYS A 59 3.97 -6.34 -1.15
C LYS A 59 5.21 -6.07 -0.29
N THR A 60 6.34 -5.92 -0.96
CA THR A 60 7.59 -5.42 -0.37
C THR A 60 7.36 -4.00 0.13
N ILE A 61 7.61 -3.73 1.41
CA ILE A 61 7.75 -2.35 1.91
C ILE A 61 9.16 -1.93 1.52
N SER A 62 9.29 -1.10 0.48
CA SER A 62 10.51 -0.33 0.25
C SER A 62 10.54 0.75 1.34
N ILE A 63 11.55 0.68 2.21
CA ILE A 63 11.92 1.83 3.03
C ILE A 63 12.72 2.72 2.10
N ASP A 64 12.01 3.57 1.37
CA ASP A 64 12.63 4.61 0.56
C ASP A 64 13.08 5.70 1.53
N THR A 65 14.40 5.78 1.70
CA THR A 65 15.07 6.77 2.57
C THR A 65 15.43 7.98 1.72
N ASP A 66 14.44 8.58 1.06
CA ASP A 66 14.59 9.89 0.43
C ASP A 66 13.30 10.70 0.66
N SER A 67 13.48 11.79 1.38
CA SER A 67 12.46 12.80 1.69
C SER A 67 12.36 13.77 0.52
N ASP A 68 11.17 13.89 -0.08
CA ASP A 68 10.52 15.18 -0.38
C ASP A 68 9.24 14.97 -1.17
N SER A 69 8.10 15.21 -0.53
CA SER A 69 6.87 15.72 -1.15
C SER A 69 5.78 15.88 -0.08
N ASP A 70 5.30 17.12 0.03
CA ASP A 70 4.14 17.55 0.79
C ASP A 70 2.90 16.71 0.43
N ASP A 71 2.40 15.92 1.39
CA ASP A 71 1.05 15.37 1.28
C ASP A 71 0.47 15.14 2.70
N GLU A 72 -0.47 15.99 3.09
CA GLU A 72 -1.23 15.95 4.36
C GLU A 72 -1.96 14.62 4.59
N ASN A 73 -2.06 13.75 3.57
CA ASN A 73 -2.61 12.39 3.70
C ASN A 73 -1.71 11.39 4.46
N LYS A 74 -0.50 11.78 4.85
CA LYS A 74 0.45 10.87 5.53
C LYS A 74 0.11 10.56 7.00
N LYS A 75 -0.73 11.37 7.67
CA LYS A 75 -1.03 11.19 9.11
C LYS A 75 -1.70 9.85 9.46
N ASN A 76 -2.46 9.25 8.53
CA ASN A 76 -3.08 7.93 8.74
C ASN A 76 -2.19 6.74 8.33
N ASN A 77 -1.06 6.99 7.64
CA ASN A 77 -0.09 5.97 7.22
C ASN A 77 1.29 6.13 7.88
N ALA A 78 1.45 7.11 8.78
CA ALA A 78 2.69 7.35 9.52
C ALA A 78 3.14 6.12 10.33
N ASP A 79 2.18 5.31 10.79
CA ASP A 79 2.45 4.08 11.55
C ASP A 79 3.16 3.01 10.71
N GLN A 80 2.85 2.92 9.41
CA GLN A 80 3.39 1.88 8.54
C GLN A 80 4.87 2.09 8.19
N ASN A 81 5.39 3.32 8.37
CA ASN A 81 6.78 3.65 8.05
C ASN A 81 7.72 3.56 9.27
N SER A 82 7.19 3.34 10.47
CA SER A 82 7.96 3.27 11.72
C SER A 82 8.51 1.87 12.03
N GLY A 83 8.11 0.85 11.25
CA GLY A 83 8.44 -0.55 11.51
C GLY A 83 7.74 -1.14 12.75
N LEU A 84 6.90 -0.38 13.45
CA LEU A 84 6.06 -0.85 14.54
C LEU A 84 4.78 -1.47 13.98
N ILE A 85 4.34 -2.54 14.64
CA ILE A 85 3.11 -3.25 14.28
C ILE A 85 1.92 -2.45 14.80
N THR A 86 0.94 -2.17 13.94
CA THR A 86 -0.27 -1.48 14.36
C THR A 86 -1.19 -2.40 15.17
N LEU A 87 -1.95 -1.85 16.12
CA LEU A 87 -2.95 -2.61 16.89
C LEU A 87 -3.91 -3.40 15.99
N ARG A 88 -4.29 -2.81 14.86
CA ARG A 88 -5.17 -3.45 13.87
C ARG A 88 -4.63 -4.75 13.31
N ASP A 89 -3.30 -4.85 13.15
CA ASP A 89 -2.63 -6.05 12.64
C ASP A 89 -2.56 -7.15 13.72
N ILE A 90 -2.59 -6.76 15.01
CA ILE A 90 -2.60 -7.67 16.16
C ILE A 90 -4.02 -8.21 16.40
N GLU A 91 -5.04 -7.35 16.33
CA GLU A 91 -6.42 -7.65 16.71
C GLU A 91 -7.18 -8.59 15.75
N ARG A 92 -6.59 -8.96 14.60
CA ARG A 92 -7.18 -9.88 13.60
C ARG A 92 -8.65 -9.60 13.28
N VAL A 93 -9.03 -8.32 13.21
CA VAL A 93 -10.40 -7.92 12.91
C VAL A 93 -10.78 -8.36 11.48
N HIS A 94 -11.63 -9.39 11.38
CA HIS A 94 -11.99 -10.01 10.10
C HIS A 94 -12.91 -9.16 9.22
N LYS A 95 -13.62 -8.19 9.79
CA LYS A 95 -14.57 -7.34 9.06
C LYS A 95 -14.00 -5.94 8.88
N LYS A 96 -14.08 -5.42 7.65
CA LYS A 96 -13.71 -4.04 7.36
C LYS A 96 -14.71 -3.10 8.05
N ARG A 97 -14.21 -2.02 8.63
CA ARG A 97 -15.05 -0.94 9.16
C ARG A 97 -15.95 -0.41 8.03
N ALA A 98 -17.20 -0.09 8.37
CA ALA A 98 -18.12 0.55 7.43
C ALA A 98 -17.56 1.92 7.01
N HIS A 99 -17.60 2.22 5.71
CA HIS A 99 -17.24 3.54 5.21
C HIS A 99 -18.34 4.54 5.53
N ASP A 100 -17.95 5.77 5.88
CA ASP A 100 -18.89 6.88 5.97
C ASP A 100 -19.52 7.15 4.60
N LYS A 101 -20.72 7.72 4.62
CA LYS A 101 -21.52 7.92 3.39
C LYS A 101 -20.78 8.75 2.35
N GLU A 102 -20.05 9.78 2.79
CA GLU A 102 -19.29 10.70 1.93
C GLU A 102 -18.13 9.98 1.22
N SER A 103 -17.28 9.29 1.98
CA SER A 103 -16.18 8.48 1.42
C SER A 103 -16.66 7.40 0.44
N ARG A 104 -17.82 6.80 0.71
CA ARG A 104 -18.45 5.84 -0.21
C ARG A 104 -18.89 6.51 -1.51
N LEU A 105 -19.47 7.70 -1.44
CA LEU A 105 -19.91 8.44 -2.63
C LEU A 105 -18.74 8.89 -3.49
N GLU A 106 -17.68 9.40 -2.87
CA GLU A 106 -16.45 9.80 -3.56
C GLU A 106 -15.83 8.64 -4.34
N THR A 107 -15.69 7.47 -3.70
CA THR A 107 -15.19 6.25 -4.37
C THR A 107 -16.06 5.84 -5.57
N VAL A 108 -17.38 5.97 -5.44
CA VAL A 108 -18.33 5.65 -6.52
C VAL A 108 -18.23 6.65 -7.67
N ILE A 109 -18.03 7.94 -7.38
CA ILE A 109 -17.87 8.99 -8.39
C ILE A 109 -16.56 8.77 -9.16
N ALA A 110 -15.44 8.57 -8.45
CA ALA A 110 -14.15 8.29 -9.05
C ALA A 110 -14.21 7.04 -9.97
N GLY A 111 -14.93 5.99 -9.56
CA GLY A 111 -15.12 4.80 -10.39
C GLY A 111 -16.04 4.99 -11.61
N ARG A 112 -16.79 6.09 -11.69
CA ARG A 112 -17.63 6.44 -12.84
C ARG A 112 -16.88 7.29 -13.87
N GLU A 113 -15.81 7.96 -13.47
CA GLU A 113 -14.99 8.78 -14.38
C GLU A 113 -14.39 7.91 -15.48
N GLY A 114 -14.51 8.36 -16.74
CA GLY A 114 -14.03 7.63 -17.92
C GLY A 114 -14.92 6.45 -18.38
N ARG A 115 -15.96 6.07 -17.63
CA ARG A 115 -16.91 5.03 -18.09
C ARG A 115 -17.99 5.63 -18.98
N ALA A 116 -18.15 5.09 -20.19
CA ALA A 116 -19.29 5.43 -21.03
C ALA A 116 -20.61 5.13 -20.29
N LYS A 117 -21.57 6.06 -20.37
CA LYS A 117 -22.87 5.93 -19.71
C LYS A 117 -23.50 4.59 -20.08
N PHE A 118 -23.80 3.77 -19.07
CA PHE A 118 -24.46 2.49 -19.28
C PHE A 118 -25.85 2.71 -19.92
N GLY A 119 -26.13 1.98 -20.98
CA GLY A 119 -27.36 2.09 -21.77
C GLY A 119 -27.09 2.08 -23.27
N LYS A 120 -28.16 2.14 -24.05
CA LYS A 120 -28.04 2.27 -25.51
C LYS A 120 -27.52 3.66 -25.85
N TRP A 121 -26.50 3.74 -26.68
CA TRP A 121 -26.04 5.00 -27.24
C TRP A 121 -27.22 5.71 -27.90
N LYS A 122 -27.50 6.94 -27.47
CA LYS A 122 -28.49 7.77 -28.16
C LYS A 122 -27.85 8.17 -29.49
N LYS A 123 -28.57 7.94 -30.58
CA LYS A 123 -28.14 8.46 -31.87
C LYS A 123 -28.18 9.99 -31.82
N GLU A 124 -27.11 10.64 -32.27
CA GLU A 124 -27.08 12.10 -32.40
C GLU A 124 -28.17 12.55 -33.38
N GLN A 125 -28.95 13.55 -32.96
CA GLN A 125 -30.23 13.93 -33.56
C GLN A 125 -30.11 14.62 -34.93
N GLY A 126 -28.89 14.80 -35.46
CA GLY A 126 -28.67 15.57 -36.69
C GLY A 126 -29.09 14.85 -37.97
N HIS A 127 -28.77 13.56 -38.11
CA HIS A 127 -28.94 12.81 -39.37
C HIS A 127 -29.31 11.32 -39.18
N ALA A 128 -29.67 10.92 -37.97
CA ALA A 128 -29.92 9.51 -37.67
C ALA A 128 -31.33 9.08 -38.07
N GLY A 129 -31.44 8.15 -39.04
CA GLY A 129 -32.71 7.55 -39.42
C GLY A 129 -33.41 6.81 -38.26
N THR A 130 -34.73 6.88 -38.24
CA THR A 130 -35.60 6.14 -37.30
C THR A 130 -35.49 4.63 -37.53
N THR A 131 -35.60 3.86 -36.45
CA THR A 131 -35.56 2.39 -36.51
C THR A 131 -36.84 1.81 -37.11
N ASN A 132 -36.79 0.62 -37.69
CA ASN A 132 -37.99 -0.06 -38.20
C ASN A 132 -39.06 -0.24 -37.12
N LYS A 133 -38.66 -0.43 -35.85
CA LYS A 133 -39.58 -0.48 -34.69
C LYS A 133 -40.32 0.84 -34.46
N GLU A 134 -39.66 1.98 -34.66
CA GLU A 134 -40.30 3.32 -34.56
C GLU A 134 -41.21 3.57 -35.76
N LYS A 135 -40.78 3.21 -36.97
CA LYS A 135 -41.60 3.30 -38.18
C LYS A 135 -42.87 2.46 -38.08
N LEU A 136 -42.79 1.28 -37.44
CA LEU A 136 -43.94 0.40 -37.19
C LEU A 136 -44.97 1.00 -36.23
N LYS A 137 -44.55 1.84 -35.27
CA LYS A 137 -45.46 2.50 -34.31
C LYS A 137 -46.29 3.61 -34.95
N ASN A 138 -45.72 4.31 -35.92
CA ASN A 138 -46.38 5.42 -36.61
C ASN A 138 -47.09 4.97 -37.90
N LYS A 139 -47.19 3.67 -38.17
CA LYS A 139 -48.06 3.19 -39.24
C LYS A 139 -49.49 3.51 -38.85
N ASN A 140 -50.16 4.34 -39.64
CA ASN A 140 -51.60 4.50 -39.53
C ASN A 140 -52.22 3.09 -39.67
N PHE A 141 -52.90 2.62 -38.62
CA PHE A 141 -53.84 1.51 -38.72
C PHE A 141 -55.10 1.99 -39.48
N GLN A 142 -54.91 2.57 -40.67
CA GLN A 142 -56.01 2.86 -41.56
C GLN A 142 -56.57 1.51 -42.02
N MET A 143 -57.64 1.11 -41.36
CA MET A 143 -58.94 0.82 -41.98
C MET A 143 -59.73 -0.18 -41.13
N LEU A 144 -60.03 0.18 -39.87
CA LEU A 144 -61.30 -0.26 -39.31
C LEU A 144 -62.38 0.64 -39.91
N LYS A 145 -62.98 0.20 -41.02
CA LYS A 145 -64.28 0.71 -41.46
C LYS A 145 -65.25 0.50 -40.29
N PRO A 146 -65.83 1.54 -39.66
CA PRO A 146 -67.03 1.30 -38.86
C PRO A 146 -68.09 0.73 -39.81
N LYS A 147 -68.62 -0.45 -39.49
CA LYS A 147 -69.79 -0.99 -40.20
C LYS A 147 -70.97 -0.06 -39.90
N LEU A 148 -71.71 0.32 -40.95
CA LEU A 148 -73.04 0.91 -40.81
C LEU A 148 -73.95 -0.02 -40.02
#